data_AF-A0AAD3D6L7-F1
#
_entry.id   AF-A0AAD3D6L7-F1
#
_cell.length_a   1.000
_cell.length_b   1.000
_cell.length_c   1.000
_cell.angle_alpha   90.00
_cell.angle_beta   90.00
_cell.angle_gamma   90.00
#
_symmetry.space_group_name_H-M   'P 1'
#
loop_
_entity.id
_entity.type
_entity.pdbx_description
1 polymer ?
#
loop_
_entity_poly.entity_id
_entity_poly.type
_entity_poly.pdbx_seq_one_letter_code
_entity_poly.pdbx_strand_id
1 'polypeptide(L)'
;MTIRCHYDVLGVERDADEKTIKKAHRKLALRYHPDKNYGDEEAAKEFRLVQQAYECLSDPAERKYYNEHRECILRGVKPGEADGDGQSEFMFDVTPYHFSGCYDGYGDGKDGFFAVYKMVFDEIIQGEKRGWISEGNIDETKMPNYHLLDLDFGNGSTEWSKVSHFYNSWGSFSSCLSFAFADKYDPREAESRWVRRRIDDENKKARKIAKRERNDDIISFVEFVKKRDPRVKDALAKAEREKADREKARKEEAARKKVEAAAAREAWLEEREAELREAELEDINAGRIRLADLSDSDDDYYGGGKKKKGQKRGKKKKKQRWSSSEEEEEEVEEEVEEQQEVPIDGNNQTEGEGDEANDVLDALNDLDIADDAEISDSSYESSEEEPQVWKCEFCKKTFKSEAQFNNHLNSKKHKETYKKWQKKNKS
;
A
#
# COMPACT_ATOMS: atom_id res chain seq x y z
N MET A 1 -13.39 15.74 -34.12
CA MET A 1 -14.34 15.23 -33.11
C MET A 1 -14.52 16.32 -32.08
N THR A 2 -15.73 16.84 -31.88
CA THR A 2 -16.02 17.73 -30.75
C THR A 2 -16.18 16.87 -29.51
N ILE A 3 -15.23 16.95 -28.58
CA ILE A 3 -15.30 16.19 -27.34
C ILE A 3 -16.42 16.79 -26.50
N ARG A 4 -17.52 16.04 -26.31
CA ARG A 4 -18.64 16.46 -25.45
C ARG A 4 -18.30 16.15 -23.99
N CYS A 5 -18.68 17.05 -23.10
CA CYS A 5 -18.51 16.85 -21.66
C CYS A 5 -19.28 15.61 -21.18
N HIS A 6 -18.67 14.74 -20.37
CA HIS A 6 -19.29 13.49 -19.90
C HIS A 6 -20.55 13.74 -19.05
N TYR A 7 -20.57 14.82 -18.28
CA TYR A 7 -21.77 15.26 -17.55
C TYR A 7 -22.91 15.64 -18.51
N ASP A 8 -22.60 16.28 -19.62
CA ASP A 8 -23.58 16.69 -20.63
C ASP A 8 -24.11 15.46 -21.41
N VAL A 9 -23.23 14.49 -21.69
CA VAL A 9 -23.61 13.21 -22.33
C VAL A 9 -24.59 12.43 -21.45
N LEU A 10 -24.36 12.40 -20.13
CA LEU A 10 -25.29 11.76 -19.19
C LEU A 10 -26.50 12.64 -18.83
N GLY A 11 -26.46 13.93 -19.15
CA GLY A 11 -27.50 14.90 -18.80
C GLY A 11 -27.64 15.11 -17.29
N VAL A 12 -26.52 15.13 -16.57
CA VAL A 12 -26.47 15.31 -15.10
C VAL A 12 -25.65 16.54 -14.74
N GLU A 13 -25.93 17.13 -13.58
CA GLU A 13 -25.11 18.21 -13.04
C GLU A 13 -23.74 17.72 -12.59
N ARG A 14 -22.78 18.64 -12.50
CA ARG A 14 -21.39 18.34 -12.14
C ARG A 14 -21.25 17.80 -10.72
N ASP A 15 -22.10 18.29 -9.82
CA ASP A 15 -22.15 17.89 -8.42
C ASP A 15 -23.06 16.67 -8.19
N ALA A 16 -23.45 15.96 -9.27
CA ALA A 16 -24.31 14.80 -9.14
C ALA A 16 -23.65 13.66 -8.34
N ASP A 17 -24.43 13.07 -7.44
CA ASP A 17 -24.06 11.86 -6.72
C ASP A 17 -23.91 10.64 -7.66
N GLU A 18 -23.11 9.66 -7.24
CA GLU A 18 -22.92 8.39 -7.95
C GLU A 18 -24.24 7.68 -8.27
N LYS A 19 -25.22 7.75 -7.35
CA LYS A 19 -26.56 7.18 -7.54
C LYS A 19 -27.30 7.83 -8.72
N THR A 20 -27.15 9.14 -8.88
CA THR A 20 -27.76 9.92 -9.97
C THR A 20 -27.10 9.60 -11.30
N ILE A 21 -25.77 9.54 -11.33
CA ILE A 21 -24.96 9.13 -12.49
C ILE A 21 -25.37 7.73 -12.96
N LYS A 22 -25.45 6.76 -12.03
CA LYS A 22 -25.89 5.38 -12.32
C LYS A 22 -27.34 5.29 -12.79
N LYS A 23 -28.22 6.16 -12.30
CA LYS A 23 -29.62 6.23 -12.76
C LYS A 23 -29.71 6.79 -14.18
N ALA A 24 -28.96 7.85 -14.48
CA ALA A 24 -28.90 8.47 -15.80
C ALA A 24 -28.32 7.50 -16.85
N HIS A 25 -27.20 6.84 -16.54
CA HIS A 25 -26.60 5.80 -17.40
C HIS A 25 -27.60 4.69 -17.72
N ARG A 26 -28.26 4.09 -16.72
CA ARG A 26 -29.27 3.03 -16.97
C ARG A 26 -30.40 3.49 -17.87
N LYS A 27 -30.86 4.73 -17.72
CA LYS A 27 -31.92 5.30 -18.57
C LYS A 27 -31.45 5.48 -20.01
N LEU A 28 -30.25 6.02 -20.22
CA LEU A 28 -29.70 6.26 -21.56
C LEU A 28 -29.26 4.96 -22.25
N ALA A 29 -28.64 4.03 -21.52
CA ALA A 29 -28.29 2.71 -22.02
C ALA A 29 -29.51 1.94 -22.53
N LEU A 30 -30.65 2.02 -21.83
CA LEU A 30 -31.91 1.40 -22.29
C LEU A 30 -32.54 2.11 -23.51
N ARG A 31 -32.23 3.38 -23.73
CA ARG A 31 -32.72 4.15 -24.90
C ARG A 31 -31.88 3.86 -26.14
N TYR A 32 -30.57 3.77 -25.99
CA TYR A 32 -29.61 3.54 -27.07
C TYR A 32 -29.18 2.08 -27.22
N HIS A 33 -29.86 1.15 -26.52
CA HIS A 33 -29.50 -0.27 -26.55
C HIS A 33 -29.55 -0.83 -27.98
N PRO A 34 -28.54 -1.62 -28.43
CA PRO A 34 -28.48 -2.14 -29.80
C PRO A 34 -29.65 -3.06 -30.15
N ASP A 35 -30.23 -3.76 -29.17
CA ASP A 35 -31.42 -4.60 -29.35
C ASP A 35 -32.67 -3.80 -29.77
N LYS A 36 -32.82 -2.56 -29.28
CA LYS A 36 -33.99 -1.72 -29.61
C LYS A 36 -33.78 -0.86 -30.86
N ASN A 37 -32.52 -0.53 -31.17
CA ASN A 37 -32.15 0.32 -32.30
C ASN A 37 -31.27 -0.46 -33.28
N TYR A 38 -31.77 -1.60 -33.76
CA TYR A 38 -31.00 -2.47 -34.65
C TYR A 38 -30.72 -1.75 -35.98
N GLY A 39 -29.45 -1.66 -36.36
CA GLY A 39 -29.01 -1.02 -37.61
C GLY A 39 -28.89 0.51 -37.57
N ASP A 40 -29.10 1.15 -36.42
CA ASP A 40 -28.87 2.59 -36.25
C ASP A 40 -27.43 2.85 -35.76
N GLU A 41 -26.57 3.31 -36.67
CA GLU A 41 -25.18 3.65 -36.37
C GLU A 41 -25.06 4.84 -35.40
N GLU A 42 -26.00 5.78 -35.42
CA GLU A 42 -25.99 6.93 -34.53
C GLU A 42 -26.34 6.51 -33.10
N ALA A 43 -27.33 5.64 -32.93
CA ALA A 43 -27.63 5.04 -31.62
C ALA A 43 -26.45 4.24 -31.07
N ALA A 44 -25.72 3.50 -31.92
CA ALA A 44 -24.52 2.78 -31.52
C ALA A 44 -23.39 3.72 -31.06
N LYS A 45 -23.18 4.85 -31.74
CA LYS A 45 -22.20 5.88 -31.34
C LYS A 45 -22.59 6.52 -30.01
N GLU A 46 -23.85 6.92 -29.85
CA GLU A 46 -24.36 7.50 -28.60
C GLU A 46 -24.29 6.51 -27.44
N PHE A 47 -24.58 5.23 -27.68
CA PHE A 47 -24.44 4.18 -26.67
C PHE A 47 -22.99 4.05 -26.17
N ARG A 48 -22.02 4.06 -27.09
CA ARG A 48 -20.59 4.04 -26.74
C ARG A 48 -20.21 5.27 -25.93
N LEU A 49 -20.64 6.47 -26.33
CA LEU A 49 -20.35 7.71 -25.60
C LEU A 49 -20.95 7.72 -24.19
N VAL A 50 -22.18 7.23 -24.02
CA VAL A 50 -22.83 7.08 -22.72
C VAL A 50 -22.08 6.10 -21.83
N GLN A 51 -21.60 4.99 -22.40
CA GLN A 51 -20.82 3.99 -21.67
C GLN A 51 -19.48 4.57 -21.21
N GLN A 52 -18.78 5.30 -22.09
CA GLN A 52 -17.51 5.97 -21.78
C GLN A 52 -17.69 7.04 -20.68
N ALA A 53 -18.73 7.87 -20.80
CA ALA A 53 -19.03 8.89 -19.80
C ALA A 53 -19.34 8.28 -18.43
N TYR A 54 -20.05 7.15 -18.39
CA TYR A 54 -20.31 6.44 -17.14
C TYR A 54 -19.05 5.82 -16.55
N GLU A 55 -18.22 5.16 -17.35
CA GLU A 55 -16.97 4.54 -16.86
C GLU A 55 -16.07 5.58 -16.17
N CYS A 56 -15.83 6.71 -16.83
CA CYS A 56 -15.02 7.80 -16.30
C CYS A 56 -15.63 8.44 -15.04
N LEU A 57 -16.95 8.67 -15.01
CA LEU A 57 -17.62 9.33 -13.87
C LEU A 57 -17.97 8.37 -12.71
N SER A 58 -17.93 7.06 -12.94
CA SER A 58 -18.26 6.05 -11.93
C SER A 58 -17.10 5.73 -10.98
N ASP A 59 -15.86 5.90 -11.43
CA ASP A 59 -14.67 5.72 -10.60
C ASP A 59 -14.27 7.07 -9.97
N PRO A 60 -14.18 7.18 -8.63
CA PRO A 60 -13.80 8.43 -7.97
C PRO A 60 -12.45 9.00 -8.43
N ALA A 61 -11.46 8.13 -8.71
CA ALA A 61 -10.15 8.56 -9.14
C ALA A 61 -10.19 9.12 -10.57
N GLU A 62 -10.86 8.42 -11.48
CA GLU A 62 -11.02 8.87 -12.87
C GLU A 62 -11.91 10.12 -12.98
N ARG A 63 -12.94 10.23 -12.14
CA ARG A 63 -13.78 11.43 -12.04
C ARG A 63 -12.98 12.63 -11.57
N LYS A 64 -12.10 12.45 -10.57
CA LYS A 64 -11.21 13.52 -10.09
C LYS A 64 -10.28 13.99 -11.21
N TYR A 65 -9.58 13.06 -11.85
CA TYR A 65 -8.70 13.35 -12.97
C TYR A 65 -9.43 14.08 -14.11
N TYR A 66 -10.63 13.59 -14.47
CA TYR A 66 -11.47 14.22 -15.49
C TYR A 66 -11.87 15.64 -15.11
N ASN A 67 -12.23 15.90 -13.85
CA ASN A 67 -12.60 17.23 -13.38
C ASN A 67 -11.42 18.21 -13.43
N GLU A 68 -10.22 17.75 -13.08
CA GLU A 68 -8.98 18.54 -13.10
C GLU A 68 -8.55 18.87 -14.54
N HIS A 69 -8.68 17.92 -15.47
CA HIS A 69 -8.21 18.05 -16.85
C HIS A 69 -9.33 18.38 -17.86
N ARG A 70 -10.57 18.61 -17.39
CA ARG A 70 -11.75 18.80 -18.24
C ARG A 70 -11.55 19.88 -19.28
N GLU A 71 -10.97 21.02 -18.89
CA GLU A 71 -10.79 22.15 -19.82
C GLU A 71 -9.80 21.80 -20.93
N CYS A 72 -8.71 21.10 -20.60
CA CYS A 72 -7.72 20.63 -21.57
C CYS A 72 -8.35 19.62 -22.54
N ILE A 73 -9.07 18.64 -21.99
CA ILE A 73 -9.77 17.61 -22.76
C ILE A 73 -10.81 18.24 -23.71
N LEU A 74 -11.59 19.23 -23.25
CA LEU A 74 -12.64 19.85 -24.06
C LEU A 74 -12.12 20.86 -25.09
N ARG A 75 -10.99 21.53 -24.81
CA ARG A 75 -10.35 22.41 -25.80
C ARG A 75 -9.78 21.61 -26.98
N GLY A 76 -9.52 20.31 -26.79
CA GLY A 76 -9.16 19.41 -27.88
C GLY A 76 -7.91 19.89 -28.60
N VAL A 77 -6.85 20.21 -27.84
CA VAL A 77 -5.53 20.47 -28.43
C VAL A 77 -5.14 19.18 -29.14
N LYS A 78 -5.17 19.19 -30.47
CA LYS A 78 -4.64 18.07 -31.26
C LYS A 78 -3.14 17.97 -30.98
N PRO A 79 -2.55 16.77 -31.00
CA PRO A 79 -1.10 16.64 -31.04
C PRO A 79 -0.55 17.51 -32.18
N GLY A 80 0.25 18.54 -31.85
CA GLY A 80 0.87 19.46 -32.80
C GLY A 80 0.14 20.78 -33.11
N GLU A 81 -0.95 21.12 -32.42
CA GLU A 81 -1.73 22.35 -32.67
C GLU A 81 -1.90 23.19 -31.38
N ALA A 82 -0.82 23.34 -30.59
CA ALA A 82 -0.75 24.25 -29.45
C ALA A 82 -0.19 25.62 -29.87
N ASP A 83 -0.81 26.69 -29.39
CA ASP A 83 -0.45 28.07 -29.64
C ASP A 83 0.95 28.41 -29.08
N GLY A 84 1.95 28.48 -29.95
CA GLY A 84 2.98 29.53 -29.90
C GLY A 84 3.94 29.59 -28.71
N ASP A 85 4.06 28.55 -27.88
CA ASP A 85 5.19 28.37 -26.97
C ASP A 85 5.89 27.05 -27.28
N GLY A 86 7.22 27.06 -27.46
CA GLY A 86 8.02 25.88 -27.84
C GLY A 86 8.06 24.74 -26.81
N GLN A 87 7.07 24.65 -25.93
CA GLN A 87 6.92 23.66 -24.85
C GLN A 87 6.29 22.35 -25.34
N SER A 88 5.48 22.39 -26.40
CA SER A 88 4.69 21.24 -26.86
C SER A 88 5.44 20.25 -27.76
N GLU A 89 6.73 20.47 -28.07
CA GLU A 89 7.46 19.64 -29.04
C GLU A 89 8.04 18.36 -28.41
N PHE A 90 8.36 18.40 -27.11
CA PHE A 90 8.98 17.30 -26.37
C PHE A 90 8.04 16.66 -25.32
N MET A 91 7.10 17.45 -24.78
CA MET A 91 6.14 16.96 -23.79
C MET A 91 4.85 16.51 -24.47
N PHE A 92 4.71 15.20 -24.68
CA PHE A 92 3.45 14.62 -25.15
C PHE A 92 2.36 14.70 -24.07
N ASP A 93 1.18 15.18 -24.46
CA ASP A 93 0.01 15.25 -23.59
C ASP A 93 -0.78 13.93 -23.62
N VAL A 94 -0.80 13.24 -22.49
CA VAL A 94 -1.49 11.96 -22.31
C VAL A 94 -2.95 12.12 -21.89
N THR A 95 -3.37 13.34 -21.48
CA THR A 95 -4.73 13.60 -21.00
C THR A 95 -5.82 13.21 -22.01
N PRO A 96 -5.63 13.37 -23.35
CA PRO A 96 -6.62 12.94 -24.33
C PRO A 96 -6.64 11.43 -24.58
N TYR A 97 -5.84 10.65 -23.87
CA TYR A 97 -5.83 9.19 -23.97
C TYR A 97 -6.23 8.52 -22.66
N HIS A 98 -6.46 9.30 -21.61
CA HIS A 98 -6.92 8.84 -20.29
C HIS A 98 -8.44 8.58 -20.26
N PHE A 99 -9.00 8.03 -21.35
CA PHE A 99 -10.41 7.67 -21.45
C PHE A 99 -10.64 6.45 -22.36
N SER A 100 -11.66 5.65 -22.07
CA SER A 100 -11.95 4.41 -22.82
C SER A 100 -12.42 4.64 -24.26
N GLY A 101 -12.77 5.88 -24.62
CA GLY A 101 -13.16 6.26 -25.97
C GLY A 101 -12.03 6.59 -26.94
N CYS A 102 -10.76 6.54 -26.51
CA CYS A 102 -9.63 6.80 -27.41
C CYS A 102 -9.31 5.60 -28.31
N TYR A 103 -9.92 4.43 -28.06
CA TYR A 103 -9.74 3.21 -28.84
C TYR A 103 -11.09 2.51 -29.13
N ASP A 104 -11.16 1.78 -30.24
CA ASP A 104 -12.33 0.96 -30.63
C ASP A 104 -12.03 -0.53 -30.42
N GLY A 105 -12.43 -1.02 -29.24
CA GLY A 105 -12.29 -2.41 -28.86
C GLY A 105 -10.84 -2.87 -28.63
N TYR A 106 -10.69 -4.16 -28.36
CA TYR A 106 -9.42 -4.78 -27.99
C TYR A 106 -8.79 -5.61 -29.13
N GLY A 107 -9.23 -5.37 -30.38
CA GLY A 107 -8.61 -5.99 -31.54
C GLY A 107 -7.29 -5.32 -31.93
N ASP A 108 -6.50 -5.99 -32.77
CA ASP A 108 -5.26 -5.45 -33.36
C ASP A 108 -5.53 -4.51 -34.55
N GLY A 109 -6.73 -3.93 -34.63
CA GLY A 109 -7.06 -2.93 -35.64
C GLY A 109 -6.28 -1.63 -35.41
N LYS A 110 -6.18 -0.80 -36.45
CA LYS A 110 -5.48 0.51 -36.40
C LYS A 110 -6.00 1.46 -35.30
N ASP A 111 -7.29 1.35 -34.97
CA ASP A 111 -7.96 2.16 -33.94
C ASP A 111 -8.18 1.33 -32.66
N GLY A 112 -7.64 0.11 -32.58
CA GLY A 112 -7.80 -0.78 -31.45
C GLY A 112 -6.89 -0.41 -30.27
N PHE A 113 -7.22 -0.93 -29.09
CA PHE A 113 -6.51 -0.69 -27.83
C PHE A 113 -4.98 -0.74 -27.98
N PHE A 114 -4.47 -1.81 -28.58
CA PHE A 114 -3.02 -2.02 -28.67
C PHE A 114 -2.32 -1.01 -29.58
N ALA A 115 -2.92 -0.66 -30.71
CA ALA A 115 -2.35 0.30 -31.65
C ALA A 115 -2.31 1.72 -31.08
N VAL A 116 -3.41 2.15 -30.44
CA VAL A 116 -3.51 3.49 -29.84
C VAL A 116 -2.51 3.66 -28.70
N TYR A 117 -2.48 2.72 -27.76
CA TYR A 117 -1.56 2.85 -26.61
C TYR A 117 -0.11 2.64 -27.00
N LYS A 118 0.18 1.78 -27.98
CA LYS A 118 1.53 1.67 -28.54
C LYS A 118 2.02 3.02 -29.08
N MET A 119 1.21 3.68 -29.91
CA MET A 119 1.55 5.00 -30.44
C MET A 119 1.80 6.02 -29.31
N VAL A 120 0.96 6.03 -28.28
CA VAL A 120 1.12 6.97 -27.15
C VAL A 120 2.43 6.73 -26.40
N PHE A 121 2.74 5.48 -26.03
CA PHE A 121 3.99 5.17 -25.34
C PHE A 121 5.22 5.48 -26.19
N ASP A 122 5.16 5.17 -27.49
CA ASP A 122 6.23 5.50 -28.44
C ASP A 122 6.44 7.03 -28.52
N GLU A 123 5.37 7.82 -28.59
CA GLU A 123 5.47 9.29 -28.63
C GLU A 123 6.01 9.88 -27.32
N ILE A 124 5.64 9.32 -26.17
CA ILE A 124 6.20 9.77 -24.88
C ILE A 124 7.72 9.58 -24.87
N ILE A 125 8.20 8.38 -25.19
CA ILE A 125 9.66 8.10 -25.17
C ILE A 125 10.39 8.88 -26.26
N GLN A 126 9.82 8.99 -27.46
CA GLN A 126 10.42 9.80 -28.51
C GLN A 126 10.48 11.29 -28.13
N GLY A 127 9.47 11.81 -27.44
CA GLY A 127 9.47 13.16 -26.90
C GLY A 127 10.59 13.38 -25.88
N GLU A 128 10.77 12.45 -24.94
CA GLU A 128 11.88 12.45 -23.97
C GLU A 128 13.24 12.41 -24.69
N LYS A 129 13.39 11.55 -25.70
CA LYS A 129 14.61 11.45 -26.51
C LYS A 129 14.90 12.75 -27.27
N ARG A 130 13.90 13.36 -27.90
CA ARG A 130 14.04 14.65 -28.60
C ARG A 130 14.48 15.74 -27.63
N GLY A 131 13.87 15.81 -26.45
CA GLY A 131 14.24 16.76 -25.41
C GLY A 131 15.67 16.56 -24.91
N TRP A 132 16.07 15.31 -24.65
CA TRP A 132 17.45 14.96 -24.26
C TRP A 132 18.48 15.44 -25.28
N ILE A 133 18.24 15.19 -26.57
CA ILE A 133 19.12 15.61 -27.66
C ILE A 133 19.16 17.15 -27.78
N SER A 134 18.02 17.82 -27.59
CA SER A 134 17.93 19.28 -27.68
C SER A 134 18.80 20.01 -26.64
N GLU A 135 19.04 19.37 -25.48
CA GLU A 135 19.91 19.89 -24.42
C GLU A 135 21.41 19.71 -24.73
N GLY A 136 21.76 19.18 -25.91
CA GLY A 136 23.13 18.95 -26.36
C GLY A 136 23.69 17.59 -25.94
N ASN A 137 22.87 16.70 -25.40
CA ASN A 137 23.28 15.34 -25.05
C ASN A 137 23.18 14.42 -26.28
N ILE A 138 24.34 13.97 -26.79
CA ILE A 138 24.42 13.13 -28.00
C ILE A 138 24.31 11.64 -27.66
N ASP A 139 24.69 11.27 -26.45
CA ASP A 139 24.72 9.88 -26.00
C ASP A 139 23.37 9.46 -25.42
N GLU A 140 22.63 8.66 -26.19
CA GLU A 140 21.31 8.13 -25.79
C GLU A 140 21.44 7.10 -24.67
N THR A 141 22.56 6.38 -24.57
CA THR A 141 22.75 5.31 -23.58
C THR A 141 22.80 5.84 -22.14
N LYS A 142 23.11 7.13 -21.99
CA LYS A 142 23.12 7.83 -20.70
C LYS A 142 21.77 8.41 -20.32
N MET A 143 20.76 8.28 -21.17
CA MET A 143 19.42 8.75 -20.84
C MET A 143 18.86 7.91 -19.68
N PRO A 144 18.33 8.54 -18.61
CA PRO A 144 17.77 7.82 -17.47
C PRO A 144 16.72 6.75 -17.85
N ASN A 145 15.93 7.03 -18.88
CA ASN A 145 14.88 6.15 -19.38
C ASN A 145 15.29 5.36 -20.63
N TYR A 146 16.60 5.19 -20.90
CA TYR A 146 17.08 4.48 -22.09
C TYR A 146 16.47 3.07 -22.20
N HIS A 147 16.32 2.37 -21.07
CA HIS A 147 15.72 1.04 -20.99
C HIS A 147 14.27 0.98 -21.50
N LEU A 148 13.55 2.10 -21.60
CA LEU A 148 12.18 2.15 -22.13
C LEU A 148 12.14 2.19 -23.66
N LEU A 149 13.23 2.54 -24.35
CA LEU A 149 13.28 2.62 -25.82
C LEU A 149 13.10 1.26 -26.50
N ASP A 150 13.59 0.19 -25.87
CA ASP A 150 13.54 -1.17 -26.41
C ASP A 150 12.28 -1.95 -25.98
N LEU A 151 11.43 -1.33 -25.14
CA LEU A 151 10.22 -1.96 -24.61
C LEU A 151 9.01 -1.69 -25.49
N ASP A 152 8.70 -2.66 -26.36
CA ASP A 152 7.47 -2.64 -27.16
C ASP A 152 6.24 -3.02 -26.31
N PHE A 153 5.15 -2.26 -26.48
CA PHE A 153 3.84 -2.56 -25.89
C PHE A 153 3.25 -3.88 -26.42
N GLY A 154 3.63 -4.25 -27.64
CA GLY A 154 3.23 -5.49 -28.30
C GLY A 154 1.78 -5.48 -28.77
N ASN A 155 1.17 -6.67 -28.80
CA ASN A 155 -0.19 -6.94 -29.26
C ASN A 155 -0.96 -7.87 -28.31
N GLY A 156 -2.20 -8.24 -28.67
CA GLY A 156 -3.04 -9.12 -27.85
C GLY A 156 -2.45 -10.52 -27.58
N SER A 157 -1.48 -10.98 -28.38
CA SER A 157 -0.85 -12.30 -28.26
C SER A 157 0.51 -12.27 -27.56
N THR A 158 0.90 -11.12 -27.01
CA THR A 158 2.21 -10.97 -26.37
C THR A 158 2.28 -11.73 -25.04
N GLU A 159 3.40 -12.40 -24.79
CA GLU A 159 3.63 -13.19 -23.59
C GLU A 159 3.59 -12.33 -22.31
N TRP A 160 2.99 -12.87 -21.25
CA TRP A 160 2.87 -12.21 -19.94
C TRP A 160 4.20 -11.70 -19.38
N SER A 161 5.30 -12.45 -19.55
CA SER A 161 6.63 -12.05 -19.05
C SER A 161 7.05 -10.67 -19.60
N LYS A 162 6.81 -10.44 -20.89
CA LYS A 162 7.11 -9.16 -21.55
C LYS A 162 6.15 -8.06 -21.11
N VAL A 163 4.86 -8.37 -20.99
CA VAL A 163 3.82 -7.42 -20.55
C VAL A 163 4.07 -6.97 -19.11
N SER A 164 4.40 -7.90 -18.21
CA SER A 164 4.75 -7.62 -16.82
C SER A 164 5.99 -6.74 -16.73
N HIS A 165 7.05 -7.08 -17.49
CA HIS A 165 8.26 -6.26 -17.53
C HIS A 165 8.00 -4.85 -18.07
N PHE A 166 7.21 -4.71 -19.14
CA PHE A 166 6.79 -3.43 -19.68
C PHE A 166 6.13 -2.56 -18.60
N TYR A 167 5.07 -3.05 -17.95
CA TYR A 167 4.35 -2.26 -16.95
C TYR A 167 5.18 -1.98 -15.69
N ASN A 168 6.12 -2.85 -15.32
CA ASN A 168 7.00 -2.60 -14.17
C ASN A 168 8.00 -1.48 -14.48
N SER A 169 8.63 -1.51 -15.66
CA SER A 169 9.57 -0.47 -16.09
C SER A 169 8.86 0.88 -16.25
N TRP A 170 7.69 0.90 -16.90
CA TRP A 170 6.87 2.11 -17.06
C TRP A 170 6.25 2.62 -15.76
N GLY A 171 6.00 1.75 -14.78
CA GLY A 171 5.56 2.15 -13.44
C GLY A 171 6.63 2.92 -12.66
N SER A 172 7.90 2.81 -13.05
CA SER A 172 9.03 3.56 -12.49
C SER A 172 9.50 4.71 -13.40
N PHE A 173 8.62 5.23 -14.26
CA PHE A 173 8.97 6.29 -15.21
C PHE A 173 9.53 7.53 -14.51
N SER A 174 10.63 8.08 -15.05
CA SER A 174 11.21 9.35 -14.59
C SER A 174 11.72 10.19 -15.75
N SER A 175 11.04 11.28 -16.10
CA SER A 175 11.44 12.13 -17.22
C SER A 175 12.93 12.52 -17.22
N CYS A 176 13.57 12.53 -18.38
CA CYS A 176 14.95 12.95 -18.59
C CYS A 176 15.08 14.43 -18.95
N LEU A 177 13.96 15.15 -19.13
CA LEU A 177 13.94 16.58 -19.43
C LEU A 177 14.54 17.40 -18.28
N SER A 178 15.17 18.54 -18.60
CA SER A 178 15.71 19.47 -17.60
C SER A 178 14.62 20.26 -16.86
N PHE A 179 13.45 20.46 -17.49
CA PHE A 179 12.38 21.35 -17.04
C PHE A 179 12.83 22.81 -16.87
N ALA A 180 13.83 23.27 -17.63
CA ALA A 180 14.32 24.65 -17.56
C ALA A 180 13.22 25.70 -17.79
N PHE A 181 12.15 25.35 -18.52
CA PHE A 181 10.98 26.20 -18.72
C PHE A 181 10.21 26.53 -17.44
N ALA A 182 10.34 25.72 -16.39
CA ALA A 182 9.66 25.94 -15.12
C ALA A 182 10.37 26.98 -14.23
N ASP A 183 11.52 27.51 -14.67
CA ASP A 183 12.24 28.57 -13.97
C ASP A 183 11.40 29.85 -13.93
N LYS A 184 11.17 30.36 -12.72
CA LYS A 184 10.32 31.55 -12.49
C LYS A 184 11.08 32.86 -12.68
N TYR A 185 12.38 32.83 -12.46
CA TYR A 185 13.26 34.01 -12.44
C TYR A 185 14.52 33.73 -13.26
N ASP A 186 15.07 34.73 -13.96
CA ASP A 186 16.38 34.58 -14.62
C ASP A 186 17.50 34.83 -13.59
N PRO A 187 18.39 33.85 -13.31
CA PRO A 187 19.53 34.05 -12.41
C PRO A 187 20.49 35.19 -12.82
N ARG A 188 20.42 35.66 -14.08
CA ARG A 188 21.21 36.79 -14.59
C ARG A 188 20.72 38.15 -14.11
N GLU A 189 19.45 38.26 -13.74
CA GLU A 189 18.83 39.51 -13.26
C GLU A 189 19.07 39.75 -11.76
N ALA A 190 19.75 38.83 -11.09
CA ALA A 190 20.01 38.91 -9.66
C ALA A 190 20.93 40.09 -9.29
N GLU A 191 20.46 40.96 -8.40
CA GLU A 191 21.20 42.13 -7.91
C GLU A 191 22.45 41.78 -7.08
N SER A 192 22.47 40.59 -6.47
CA SER A 192 23.60 40.13 -5.65
C SER A 192 23.74 38.62 -5.68
N ARG A 193 24.92 38.13 -5.27
CA ARG A 193 25.21 36.68 -5.16
C ARG A 193 24.20 35.96 -4.28
N TRP A 194 23.74 36.59 -3.20
CA TRP A 194 22.76 36.01 -2.30
C TRP A 194 21.38 35.89 -2.95
N VAL A 195 20.94 36.94 -3.67
CA VAL A 195 19.69 36.91 -4.45
C VAL A 195 19.76 35.83 -5.53
N ARG A 196 20.89 35.70 -6.22
CA ARG A 196 21.10 34.65 -7.23
C ARG A 196 20.94 33.24 -6.66
N ARG A 197 21.54 32.96 -5.50
CA ARG A 197 21.38 31.66 -4.82
C ARG A 197 19.93 31.37 -4.48
N ARG A 198 19.19 32.39 -4.01
CA ARG A 198 17.77 32.24 -3.68
C ARG A 198 16.90 31.99 -4.92
N ILE A 199 17.22 32.67 -6.03
CA ILE A 199 16.61 32.42 -7.34
C ILE A 199 16.90 30.99 -7.79
N ASP A 200 18.17 30.54 -7.74
CA ASP A 200 18.56 29.19 -8.13
C ASP A 200 17.83 28.12 -7.29
N ASP A 201 17.69 28.35 -5.98
CA ASP A 201 16.93 27.47 -5.08
C ASP A 201 15.44 27.41 -5.43
N GLU A 202 14.83 28.56 -5.76
CA GLU A 202 13.42 28.63 -6.13
C GLU A 202 13.14 28.01 -7.49
N ASN A 203 13.99 28.28 -8.48
CA ASN A 203 13.94 27.63 -9.78
C ASN A 203 14.14 26.12 -9.64
N LYS A 204 15.12 25.67 -8.86
CA LYS A 204 15.33 24.24 -8.60
C LYS A 204 14.10 23.58 -7.95
N LYS A 205 13.38 24.28 -7.08
CA LYS A 205 12.09 23.80 -6.52
C LYS A 205 11.01 23.74 -7.60
N ALA A 206 10.88 24.77 -8.43
CA ALA A 206 9.90 24.80 -9.51
C ALA A 206 10.12 23.67 -10.52
N ARG A 207 11.37 23.45 -10.97
CA ARG A 207 11.72 22.32 -11.85
C ARG A 207 11.41 20.96 -11.22
N LYS A 208 11.67 20.79 -9.91
CA LYS A 208 11.33 19.56 -9.19
C LYS A 208 9.82 19.31 -9.13
N ILE A 209 9.02 20.36 -8.96
CA ILE A 209 7.56 20.25 -8.95
C ILE A 209 7.05 19.87 -10.34
N ALA A 210 7.46 20.59 -11.39
CA ALA A 210 7.06 20.29 -12.77
C ALA A 210 7.46 18.87 -13.20
N LYS A 211 8.66 18.42 -12.80
CA LYS A 211 9.11 17.04 -13.05
C LYS A 211 8.25 16.00 -12.33
N ARG A 212 7.86 16.28 -11.09
CA ARG A 212 6.99 15.40 -10.32
C ARG A 212 5.61 15.31 -10.97
N GLU A 213 5.01 16.44 -11.34
CA GLU A 213 3.71 16.47 -12.02
C GLU A 213 3.72 15.64 -13.31
N ARG A 214 4.72 15.84 -14.17
CA ARG A 214 4.86 15.02 -15.40
C ARG A 214 5.02 13.52 -15.12
N ASN A 215 5.81 13.17 -14.10
CA ASN A 215 5.99 11.76 -13.75
C ASN A 215 4.69 11.16 -13.20
N ASP A 216 3.99 11.88 -12.32
CA ASP A 216 2.73 11.45 -11.73
C ASP A 216 1.66 11.26 -12.82
N ASP A 217 1.58 12.16 -13.80
CA ASP A 217 0.66 12.06 -14.95
C ASP A 217 0.92 10.82 -15.82
N ILE A 218 2.19 10.52 -16.10
CA ILE A 218 2.56 9.36 -16.92
C ILE A 218 2.35 8.06 -16.13
N ILE A 219 2.69 8.03 -14.85
CA ILE A 219 2.48 6.85 -13.99
C ILE A 219 0.98 6.59 -13.83
N SER A 220 0.16 7.62 -13.58
CA SER A 220 -1.29 7.46 -13.49
C SER A 220 -1.88 6.96 -14.82
N PHE A 221 -1.35 7.44 -15.95
CA PHE A 221 -1.71 6.93 -17.27
C PHE A 221 -1.34 5.46 -17.45
N VAL A 222 -0.13 5.04 -17.06
CA VAL A 222 0.30 3.63 -17.10
C VAL A 222 -0.61 2.75 -16.27
N GLU A 223 -0.99 3.18 -15.06
CA GLU A 223 -1.95 2.47 -14.20
C GLU A 223 -3.33 2.37 -14.86
N PHE A 224 -3.80 3.45 -15.47
CA PHE A 224 -5.05 3.49 -16.21
C PHE A 224 -5.08 2.48 -17.36
N VAL A 225 -4.00 2.40 -18.15
CA VAL A 225 -3.86 1.42 -19.24
C VAL A 225 -3.77 0.00 -18.69
N LYS A 226 -2.95 -0.22 -17.65
CA LYS A 226 -2.77 -1.53 -17.00
C LYS A 226 -4.07 -2.11 -16.47
N LYS A 227 -4.94 -1.28 -15.90
CA LYS A 227 -6.27 -1.69 -15.41
C LYS A 227 -7.20 -2.14 -16.55
N ARG A 228 -7.01 -1.64 -17.76
CA ARG A 228 -7.88 -1.90 -18.92
C ARG A 228 -7.35 -2.97 -19.87
N ASP A 229 -6.05 -3.26 -19.83
CA ASP A 229 -5.41 -4.27 -20.65
C ASP A 229 -5.99 -5.67 -20.39
N PRO A 230 -6.58 -6.33 -21.41
CA PRO A 230 -7.13 -7.68 -21.29
C PRO A 230 -6.08 -8.70 -20.81
N ARG A 231 -4.83 -8.56 -21.25
CA ARG A 231 -3.73 -9.48 -20.89
C ARG A 231 -3.46 -9.42 -19.39
N VAL A 232 -3.56 -8.23 -18.80
CA VAL A 232 -3.41 -8.01 -17.35
C VAL A 232 -4.61 -8.55 -16.58
N LYS A 233 -5.83 -8.30 -17.06
CA LYS A 233 -7.04 -8.84 -16.43
C LYS A 233 -7.04 -10.37 -16.40
N ASP A 234 -6.66 -11.00 -17.51
CA ASP A 234 -6.59 -12.46 -17.60
C ASP A 234 -5.52 -13.03 -16.67
N ALA A 235 -4.35 -12.39 -16.59
CA ALA A 235 -3.28 -12.79 -15.68
C ALA A 235 -3.67 -12.63 -14.20
N LEU A 236 -4.33 -11.52 -13.84
CA LEU A 236 -4.84 -11.30 -12.49
C LEU A 236 -5.90 -12.34 -12.12
N ALA A 237 -6.87 -12.59 -13.01
CA ALA A 237 -7.91 -13.60 -12.79
C ALA A 237 -7.30 -15.01 -12.65
N LYS A 238 -6.26 -15.34 -13.41
CA LYS A 238 -5.52 -16.59 -13.26
C LYS A 238 -4.81 -16.68 -11.90
N ALA A 239 -4.13 -15.61 -11.49
CA ALA A 239 -3.43 -15.54 -10.20
C ALA A 239 -4.39 -15.63 -9.00
N GLU A 240 -5.57 -15.00 -9.09
CA GLU A 240 -6.62 -15.09 -8.07
C GLU A 240 -7.15 -16.52 -7.93
N ARG A 241 -7.39 -17.22 -9.05
CA ARG A 241 -7.79 -18.63 -9.05
C ARG A 241 -6.73 -19.52 -8.40
N GLU A 242 -5.47 -19.35 -8.79
CA GLU A 242 -4.35 -20.10 -8.20
C GLU A 242 -4.20 -19.84 -6.70
N LYS A 243 -4.37 -18.59 -6.26
CA LYS A 243 -4.35 -18.22 -4.84
C LYS A 243 -5.51 -18.86 -4.08
N ALA A 244 -6.71 -18.86 -4.64
CA ALA A 244 -7.88 -19.51 -4.05
C ALA A 244 -7.70 -21.03 -3.93
N ASP A 245 -7.15 -21.67 -4.97
CA ASP A 245 -6.84 -23.11 -4.97
C ASP A 245 -5.76 -23.44 -3.92
N ARG A 246 -4.71 -22.62 -3.81
CA ARG A 246 -3.67 -22.76 -2.77
C ARG A 246 -4.23 -22.58 -1.36
N GLU A 247 -5.15 -21.63 -1.16
CA GLU A 247 -5.81 -21.43 0.12
C GLU A 247 -6.72 -22.61 0.48
N LYS A 248 -7.47 -23.13 -0.49
CA LYS A 248 -8.30 -24.32 -0.32
C LYS A 248 -7.46 -25.53 0.05
N ALA A 249 -6.37 -25.78 -0.67
CA ALA A 249 -5.42 -26.85 -0.35
C ALA A 249 -4.84 -26.72 1.05
N ARG A 250 -4.47 -25.50 1.46
CA ARG A 250 -3.98 -25.21 2.83
C ARG A 250 -5.05 -25.49 3.89
N LYS A 251 -6.32 -25.13 3.64
CA LYS A 251 -7.44 -25.39 4.55
C LYS A 251 -7.73 -26.89 4.66
N GLU A 252 -7.71 -27.62 3.55
CA GLU A 252 -7.89 -29.08 3.53
C GLU A 252 -6.75 -29.80 4.25
N GLU A 253 -5.50 -29.40 4.05
CA GLU A 253 -4.36 -29.95 4.78
C GLU A 253 -4.44 -29.65 6.27
N ALA A 254 -4.81 -28.43 6.66
CA ALA A 254 -5.00 -28.06 8.05
C ALA A 254 -6.15 -28.86 8.71
N ALA A 255 -7.25 -29.09 7.98
CA ALA A 255 -8.34 -29.94 8.45
C ALA A 255 -7.89 -31.39 8.64
N ARG A 256 -7.13 -31.94 7.67
CA ARG A 256 -6.56 -33.29 7.78
C ARG A 256 -5.63 -33.42 9.00
N LYS A 257 -4.73 -32.46 9.20
CA LYS A 257 -3.84 -32.41 10.37
C LYS A 257 -4.60 -32.28 11.69
N LYS A 258 -5.72 -31.54 11.72
CA LYS A 258 -6.58 -31.44 12.92
C LYS A 258 -7.25 -32.78 13.24
N VAL A 259 -7.78 -33.48 12.25
CA VAL A 259 -8.38 -34.82 12.43
C VAL A 259 -7.33 -35.83 12.91
N GLU A 260 -6.15 -35.83 12.27
CA GLU A 260 -5.03 -36.70 12.68
C GLU A 260 -4.55 -36.39 14.11
N ALA A 261 -4.43 -35.11 14.48
CA ALA A 261 -4.07 -34.72 15.84
C ALA A 261 -5.15 -35.07 16.86
N ALA A 262 -6.44 -35.02 16.50
CA ALA A 262 -7.54 -35.44 17.37
C ALA A 262 -7.50 -36.96 17.60
N ALA A 263 -7.33 -37.75 16.53
CA ALA A 263 -7.17 -39.20 16.63
C ALA A 263 -5.94 -39.61 17.45
N ALA A 264 -4.81 -38.92 17.28
CA ALA A 264 -3.61 -39.17 18.09
C ALA A 264 -3.82 -38.84 19.58
N ARG A 265 -4.58 -37.78 19.89
CA ARG A 265 -4.95 -37.45 21.28
C ARG A 265 -5.88 -38.50 21.88
N GLU A 266 -6.85 -38.98 21.11
CA GLU A 266 -7.78 -40.02 21.55
C GLU A 266 -7.03 -41.35 21.80
N ALA A 267 -6.16 -41.77 20.89
CA ALA A 267 -5.31 -42.95 21.07
C ALA A 267 -4.42 -42.86 22.32
N TRP A 268 -3.82 -41.69 22.58
CA TRP A 268 -3.02 -41.46 23.79
C TRP A 268 -3.87 -41.51 25.07
N LEU A 269 -5.10 -41.01 25.04
CA LEU A 269 -6.03 -41.11 26.17
C LEU A 269 -6.43 -42.56 26.45
N GLU A 270 -6.71 -43.34 25.40
CA GLU A 270 -7.07 -44.75 25.50
C GLU A 270 -5.91 -45.59 26.07
N GLU A 271 -4.68 -45.38 25.59
CA GLU A 271 -3.48 -46.03 26.11
C GLU A 271 -3.30 -45.72 27.61
N ARG A 272 -3.41 -44.44 27.98
CA ARG A 272 -3.30 -44.01 29.39
C ARG A 272 -4.40 -44.56 30.28
N GLU A 273 -5.62 -44.70 29.77
CA GLU A 273 -6.72 -45.32 30.52
C GLU A 273 -6.48 -46.83 30.70
N ALA A 274 -5.95 -47.51 29.67
CA ALA A 274 -5.58 -48.91 29.76
C ALA A 274 -4.48 -49.15 30.81
N GLU A 275 -3.44 -48.30 30.85
CA GLU A 275 -2.41 -48.34 31.90
C GLU A 275 -3.00 -48.17 33.31
N LEU A 276 -3.93 -47.22 33.48
CA LEU A 276 -4.61 -47.01 34.77
C LEU A 276 -5.47 -48.22 35.18
N ARG A 277 -6.19 -48.84 34.23
CA ARG A 277 -6.97 -50.06 34.48
C ARG A 277 -6.08 -51.24 34.85
N GLU A 278 -4.93 -51.38 34.20
CA GLU A 278 -3.96 -52.43 34.53
C GLU A 278 -3.38 -52.24 35.94
N ALA A 279 -2.97 -51.02 36.28
CA ALA A 279 -2.49 -50.69 37.63
C ALA A 279 -3.57 -50.93 38.70
N GLU A 280 -4.84 -50.64 38.41
CA GLU A 280 -5.97 -50.97 39.29
C GLU A 280 -6.12 -52.48 39.49
N LEU A 281 -6.04 -53.26 38.41
CA LEU A 281 -6.08 -54.73 38.46
C LEU A 281 -4.92 -55.29 39.30
N GLU A 282 -3.72 -54.73 39.14
CA GLU A 282 -2.56 -55.10 39.96
C GLU A 282 -2.78 -54.80 41.45
N ASP A 283 -3.34 -53.63 41.79
CA ASP A 283 -3.66 -53.27 43.17
C ASP A 283 -4.71 -54.20 43.79
N ILE A 284 -5.77 -54.52 43.03
CA ILE A 284 -6.80 -55.48 43.45
C ILE A 284 -6.18 -56.87 43.67
N ASN A 285 -5.34 -57.34 42.74
CA ASN A 285 -4.68 -58.64 42.83
C ASN A 285 -3.66 -58.71 43.98
N ALA A 286 -3.01 -57.59 44.30
CA ALA A 286 -2.12 -57.45 45.45
C ALA A 286 -2.87 -57.31 46.79
N GLY A 287 -4.22 -57.32 46.77
CA GLY A 287 -5.06 -57.19 47.96
C GLY A 287 -5.07 -55.78 48.57
N ARG A 288 -4.68 -54.76 47.79
CA ARG A 288 -4.74 -53.35 48.20
C ARG A 288 -6.15 -52.83 47.94
N ILE A 289 -6.96 -52.75 49.00
CA ILE A 289 -8.31 -52.17 48.95
C ILE A 289 -8.20 -50.68 48.64
N ARG A 290 -9.01 -50.17 47.70
CA ARG A 290 -9.08 -48.73 47.41
C ARG A 290 -9.55 -47.96 48.63
N LEU A 291 -8.91 -46.82 48.89
CA LEU A 291 -9.34 -45.90 49.95
C LEU A 291 -10.77 -45.36 49.75
N ALA A 292 -11.29 -45.40 48.52
CA ALA A 292 -12.67 -45.03 48.18
C ALA A 292 -13.70 -46.14 48.46
N ASP A 293 -13.27 -47.40 48.58
CA ASP A 293 -14.13 -48.56 48.88
C ASP A 293 -14.22 -48.86 50.39
N LEU A 294 -13.43 -48.14 51.20
CA LEU A 294 -13.64 -48.07 52.64
C LEU A 294 -14.82 -47.12 52.89
N SER A 295 -16.00 -47.71 53.13
CA SER A 295 -17.22 -46.98 53.45
C SER A 295 -16.99 -45.95 54.56
N ASP A 296 -17.42 -44.73 54.30
CA ASP A 296 -17.58 -43.65 55.26
C ASP A 296 -18.42 -44.16 56.44
N SER A 297 -17.75 -44.57 57.50
CA SER A 297 -18.38 -45.01 58.74
C SER A 297 -18.74 -43.76 59.54
N ASP A 298 -19.97 -43.29 59.35
CA ASP A 298 -20.67 -42.41 60.30
C ASP A 298 -20.68 -43.10 61.68
N ASP A 299 -19.81 -42.65 62.59
CA ASP A 299 -19.84 -43.01 64.01
C ASP A 299 -19.81 -41.74 64.87
N ASP A 300 -20.99 -41.13 64.99
CA ASP A 300 -21.40 -40.13 65.94
C ASP A 300 -21.80 -40.80 67.29
N TYR A 301 -20.83 -41.07 68.18
CA TYR A 301 -21.14 -41.51 69.57
C TYR A 301 -20.02 -41.22 70.60
N TYR A 302 -19.97 -40.00 71.17
CA TYR A 302 -20.13 -39.67 72.60
C TYR A 302 -19.65 -38.24 72.91
N GLY A 303 -20.49 -37.47 73.59
CA GLY A 303 -20.22 -36.09 73.97
C GLY A 303 -19.35 -35.91 75.22
N GLY A 304 -18.77 -34.71 75.33
CA GLY A 304 -18.43 -34.08 76.60
C GLY A 304 -16.95 -33.83 76.85
N GLY A 305 -16.48 -32.59 76.62
CA GLY A 305 -15.15 -32.17 77.09
C GLY A 305 -14.72 -30.76 76.69
N LYS A 306 -15.18 -29.75 77.41
CA LYS A 306 -14.69 -28.35 77.32
C LYS A 306 -13.16 -28.29 77.53
N LYS A 307 -12.41 -27.61 76.66
CA LYS A 307 -11.60 -26.39 76.97
C LYS A 307 -10.59 -25.97 75.88
N LYS A 308 -10.64 -24.65 75.60
CA LYS A 308 -9.56 -23.66 75.39
C LYS A 308 -8.71 -23.66 74.09
N LYS A 309 -8.94 -22.57 73.33
CA LYS A 309 -8.01 -21.63 72.66
C LYS A 309 -6.55 -22.08 72.46
N GLY A 310 -6.14 -22.14 71.19
CA GLY A 310 -4.75 -22.05 70.75
C GLY A 310 -4.65 -21.58 69.30
N GLN A 311 -4.10 -20.38 69.08
CA GLN A 311 -3.70 -19.85 67.78
C GLN A 311 -2.75 -20.81 67.04
N LYS A 312 -2.80 -20.87 65.70
CA LYS A 312 -1.72 -20.41 64.80
C LYS A 312 -1.89 -20.84 63.33
N ARG A 313 -1.85 -19.81 62.48
CA ARG A 313 -1.05 -19.69 61.23
C ARG A 313 -1.41 -20.61 60.06
N GLY A 314 -2.14 -20.03 59.10
CA GLY A 314 -2.24 -20.52 57.73
C GLY A 314 -0.88 -20.49 57.03
N LYS A 315 -0.41 -21.65 56.58
CA LYS A 315 0.59 -21.78 55.51
C LYS A 315 -0.17 -22.01 54.20
N LYS A 316 -0.09 -21.05 53.28
CA LYS A 316 -0.48 -21.21 51.88
C LYS A 316 0.41 -22.29 51.23
N LYS A 317 -0.15 -23.43 50.86
CA LYS A 317 0.41 -24.30 49.82
C LYS A 317 -0.41 -24.10 48.55
N LYS A 318 0.28 -23.76 47.46
CA LYS A 318 -0.25 -23.66 46.09
C LYS A 318 -0.86 -25.01 45.71
N LYS A 319 -2.16 -25.05 45.44
CA LYS A 319 -2.79 -26.12 44.63
C LYS A 319 -2.58 -25.74 43.17
N GLN A 320 -1.85 -26.56 42.42
CA GLN A 320 -2.05 -26.66 40.98
C GLN A 320 -3.44 -27.23 40.78
N ARG A 321 -4.28 -26.50 40.05
CA ARG A 321 -5.66 -26.85 39.71
C ARG A 321 -5.63 -27.42 38.29
N TRP A 322 -5.72 -28.74 38.19
CA TRP A 322 -6.24 -29.42 37.01
C TRP A 322 -7.71 -29.70 37.30
N SER A 323 -8.61 -29.17 36.49
CA SER A 323 -10.02 -29.59 36.45
C SER A 323 -10.52 -29.50 35.00
N SER A 324 -10.77 -30.68 34.43
CA SER A 324 -11.97 -30.97 33.60
C SER A 324 -13.22 -30.48 34.35
N SER A 325 -14.34 -30.02 33.78
CA SER A 325 -14.98 -30.14 32.47
C SER A 325 -16.03 -29.00 32.37
N GLU A 326 -16.94 -29.07 31.38
CA GLU A 326 -18.19 -28.28 31.16
C GLU A 326 -18.00 -27.12 30.16
N GLU A 327 -18.40 -27.26 28.88
CA GLU A 327 -19.77 -27.16 28.34
C GLU A 327 -20.50 -25.90 28.82
N GLU A 328 -20.21 -24.77 28.15
CA GLU A 328 -21.12 -23.64 28.02
C GLU A 328 -21.36 -23.41 26.52
N GLU A 329 -22.59 -23.65 26.08
CA GLU A 329 -23.13 -23.16 24.83
C GLU A 329 -23.26 -21.63 24.94
N GLU A 330 -22.55 -20.88 24.11
CA GLU A 330 -22.78 -19.44 23.93
C GLU A 330 -23.19 -19.20 22.47
N GLU A 331 -24.41 -18.70 22.29
CA GLU A 331 -24.96 -18.17 21.05
C GLU A 331 -24.02 -17.08 20.48
N VAL A 332 -23.65 -17.20 19.21
CA VAL A 332 -22.91 -16.16 18.48
C VAL A 332 -23.92 -15.34 17.67
N GLU A 333 -24.20 -14.13 18.14
CA GLU A 333 -24.76 -13.05 17.32
C GLU A 333 -23.72 -12.60 16.27
N GLU A 334 -24.15 -12.49 15.01
CA GLU A 334 -23.39 -11.87 13.93
C GLU A 334 -23.20 -10.37 14.20
N GLU A 335 -21.97 -9.93 14.44
CA GLU A 335 -21.56 -8.55 14.19
C GLU A 335 -20.36 -8.49 13.25
N VAL A 336 -20.51 -7.62 12.25
CA VAL A 336 -19.60 -7.30 11.17
C VAL A 336 -18.83 -6.04 11.56
N GLU A 337 -17.50 -6.08 11.65
CA GLU A 337 -16.61 -4.90 11.45
C GLU A 337 -15.14 -5.35 11.43
N GLU A 338 -14.43 -5.17 10.32
CA GLU A 338 -13.55 -4.03 10.01
C GLU A 338 -12.13 -4.22 10.58
N GLN A 339 -11.20 -4.55 9.68
CA GLN A 339 -9.81 -4.84 9.99
C GLN A 339 -8.99 -3.54 10.02
N GLN A 340 -8.46 -3.20 11.20
CA GLN A 340 -7.33 -2.28 11.36
C GLN A 340 -6.09 -3.08 11.79
N GLU A 341 -5.05 -3.02 10.96
CA GLU A 341 -3.75 -3.65 11.16
C GLU A 341 -2.91 -2.95 12.23
N VAL A 342 -2.10 -3.72 13.00
CA VAL A 342 -0.68 -3.51 13.40
C VAL A 342 -0.34 -4.36 14.66
N PRO A 343 0.94 -4.56 15.06
CA PRO A 343 2.11 -5.09 14.35
C PRO A 343 2.77 -6.27 15.13
N ILE A 344 3.48 -7.18 14.46
CA ILE A 344 4.15 -8.33 15.11
C ILE A 344 5.65 -8.04 15.26
N ASP A 345 6.11 -7.94 16.51
CA ASP A 345 7.53 -7.94 16.88
C ASP A 345 7.94 -9.32 17.43
N GLY A 346 8.92 -9.94 16.76
CA GLY A 346 10.13 -10.47 17.38
C GLY A 346 10.09 -11.72 18.30
N ASN A 347 10.58 -12.81 17.71
CA ASN A 347 11.68 -13.66 18.22
C ASN A 347 11.33 -14.95 18.99
N ASN A 348 11.61 -16.12 18.40
CA ASN A 348 12.61 -17.04 18.98
C ASN A 348 13.15 -18.06 17.96
N GLN A 349 14.40 -18.44 18.20
CA GLN A 349 15.33 -19.30 17.46
C GLN A 349 14.96 -20.80 17.48
N THR A 350 15.30 -21.53 16.42
CA THR A 350 15.93 -22.87 16.49
C THR A 350 16.73 -23.16 15.21
N GLU A 351 17.87 -23.82 15.41
CA GLU A 351 19.01 -24.09 14.54
C GLU A 351 18.81 -25.28 13.57
N GLY A 352 19.62 -25.38 12.51
CA GLY A 352 19.89 -26.63 11.77
C GLY A 352 20.22 -26.52 10.26
N GLU A 353 21.51 -26.34 9.94
CA GLU A 353 22.34 -26.94 8.84
C GLU A 353 21.73 -27.20 7.44
N GLY A 354 22.12 -26.47 6.37
CA GLY A 354 23.15 -26.80 5.35
C GLY A 354 22.46 -26.99 3.97
N ASP A 355 22.91 -26.58 2.77
CA ASP A 355 24.17 -26.09 2.21
C ASP A 355 23.93 -25.21 0.95
N GLU A 356 24.83 -24.25 0.76
CA GLU A 356 25.47 -23.72 -0.47
C GLU A 356 24.66 -23.44 -1.76
N ALA A 357 24.54 -22.15 -2.12
CA ALA A 357 25.22 -21.51 -3.27
C ALA A 357 24.43 -20.30 -3.82
N ASN A 358 24.88 -19.08 -3.52
CA ASN A 358 24.88 -17.90 -4.41
C ASN A 358 25.39 -16.68 -3.62
N ASP A 359 26.70 -16.51 -3.59
CA ASP A 359 27.36 -15.33 -3.02
C ASP A 359 28.15 -14.63 -4.13
N VAL A 360 27.46 -13.81 -4.91
CA VAL A 360 28.07 -12.79 -5.78
C VAL A 360 27.05 -11.67 -5.99
N LEU A 361 27.15 -10.59 -5.19
CA LEU A 361 26.79 -9.20 -5.50
C LEU A 361 26.49 -8.42 -4.21
N ASP A 362 27.52 -8.15 -3.40
CA ASP A 362 27.46 -7.03 -2.46
C ASP A 362 28.86 -6.46 -2.15
N ALA A 363 29.65 -6.27 -3.22
CA ALA A 363 31.01 -5.76 -3.14
C ALA A 363 31.27 -4.68 -4.20
N LEU A 364 30.41 -3.67 -4.30
CA LEU A 364 30.72 -2.42 -5.00
C LEU A 364 29.89 -1.26 -4.43
N ASN A 365 30.33 -0.68 -3.30
CA ASN A 365 30.00 0.74 -3.01
C ASN A 365 30.94 1.46 -2.03
N ASP A 366 32.18 1.01 -1.87
CA ASP A 366 33.23 1.78 -1.21
C ASP A 366 34.34 2.10 -2.22
N LEU A 367 34.14 3.17 -2.97
CA LEU A 367 35.23 3.90 -3.58
C LEU A 367 35.09 5.38 -3.23
N ASP A 368 35.92 5.76 -2.27
CA ASP A 368 36.39 7.11 -2.02
C ASP A 368 36.75 7.83 -3.32
N ILE A 369 36.06 8.94 -3.59
CA ILE A 369 36.61 10.01 -4.42
C ILE A 369 36.83 11.19 -3.49
N ALA A 370 38.08 11.29 -3.03
CA ALA A 370 38.65 12.51 -2.51
C ALA A 370 38.67 13.55 -3.64
N ASP A 371 38.21 14.77 -3.35
CA ASP A 371 38.70 15.95 -4.06
C ASP A 371 38.96 17.06 -3.05
N ASP A 372 40.25 17.33 -2.92
CA ASP A 372 40.86 18.42 -2.17
C ASP A 372 40.46 19.77 -2.79
N ALA A 373 39.90 20.65 -1.98
CA ALA A 373 39.95 22.08 -2.23
C ALA A 373 40.16 22.82 -0.91
N GLU A 374 41.44 22.96 -0.55
CA GLU A 374 41.92 23.98 0.36
C GLU A 374 41.51 25.37 -0.13
N ILE A 375 40.63 26.05 0.60
CA ILE A 375 40.51 27.51 0.57
C ILE A 375 40.50 28.04 2.00
N SER A 376 41.45 28.93 2.21
CA SER A 376 41.88 29.63 3.41
C SER A 376 40.77 30.16 4.31
N ASP A 377 40.97 29.87 5.60
CA ASP A 377 40.58 30.67 6.75
C ASP A 377 40.76 32.19 6.49
N SER A 378 39.63 32.91 6.42
CA SER A 378 39.63 34.33 6.69
C SER A 378 38.42 34.69 7.57
N SER A 379 38.76 34.87 8.85
CA SER A 379 38.04 35.58 9.91
C SER A 379 37.09 36.67 9.40
N TYR A 380 35.78 36.49 9.65
CA TYR A 380 34.84 37.62 9.72
C TYR A 380 33.63 37.24 10.58
N GLU A 381 33.40 38.05 11.61
CA GLU A 381 32.50 37.86 12.74
C GLU A 381 31.04 37.58 12.31
N SER A 382 30.63 36.33 12.52
CA SER A 382 29.23 35.91 12.47
C SER A 382 28.57 36.32 13.78
N SER A 383 27.52 37.14 13.70
CA SER A 383 26.55 37.30 14.76
C SER A 383 25.95 35.93 15.09
N GLU A 384 26.40 35.34 16.18
CA GLU A 384 25.93 34.08 16.73
C GLU A 384 24.45 34.21 17.11
N GLU A 385 23.54 33.73 16.26
CA GLU A 385 22.21 33.35 16.74
C GLU A 385 22.40 32.11 17.61
N GLU A 386 22.35 32.32 18.93
CA GLU A 386 22.50 31.23 19.91
C GLU A 386 21.51 30.09 19.58
N PRO A 387 21.98 28.82 19.55
CA PRO A 387 21.12 27.69 19.26
C PRO A 387 20.00 27.63 20.30
N GLN A 388 18.74 27.68 19.87
CA GLN A 388 17.60 27.60 20.78
C GLN A 388 17.60 26.25 21.53
N VAL A 389 18.02 26.30 22.80
CA VAL A 389 18.02 25.13 23.70
C VAL A 389 16.66 25.00 24.37
N TRP A 390 15.96 23.91 24.09
CA TRP A 390 14.66 23.61 24.70
C TRP A 390 14.88 22.93 26.06
N LYS A 391 14.46 23.56 27.15
CA LYS A 391 14.64 23.02 28.51
C LYS A 391 13.31 22.68 29.18
N CYS A 392 13.24 21.50 29.77
CA CYS A 392 12.11 21.10 30.60
C CYS A 392 12.37 21.50 32.05
N GLU A 393 11.59 22.45 32.58
CA GLU A 393 11.76 22.94 33.96
C GLU A 393 11.45 21.89 35.03
N PHE A 394 10.57 20.93 34.73
CA PHE A 394 10.17 19.88 35.66
C PHE A 394 11.16 18.72 35.73
N CYS A 395 11.78 18.38 34.59
CA CYS A 395 12.71 17.26 34.50
C CYS A 395 14.18 17.68 34.42
N LYS A 396 14.46 18.99 34.33
CA LYS A 396 15.80 19.59 34.19
C LYS A 396 16.61 19.00 33.03
N LYS A 397 15.93 18.61 31.94
CA LYS A 397 16.55 18.07 30.72
C LYS A 397 16.54 19.12 29.62
N THR A 398 17.63 19.18 28.86
CA THR A 398 17.77 20.04 27.67
C THR A 398 17.67 19.20 26.41
N PHE A 399 17.08 19.78 25.37
CA PHE A 399 16.80 19.14 24.09
C PHE A 399 17.28 20.05 22.96
N LYS A 400 17.80 19.42 21.89
CA LYS A 400 18.39 20.12 20.74
C LYS A 400 17.36 20.42 19.65
N SER A 401 16.14 19.88 19.75
CA SER A 401 15.04 20.16 18.83
C SER A 401 13.69 20.15 19.54
N GLU A 402 12.74 20.91 18.98
CA GLU A 402 11.35 21.00 19.47
C GLU A 402 10.64 19.64 19.44
N ALA A 403 10.86 18.84 18.40
CA ALA A 403 10.30 17.49 18.30
C ALA A 403 10.74 16.56 19.45
N GLN A 404 12.03 16.64 19.84
CA GLN A 404 12.54 15.87 20.99
C GLN A 404 11.93 16.34 22.31
N PHE A 405 11.71 17.64 22.47
CA PHE A 405 11.05 18.21 23.64
C PHE A 405 9.58 17.77 23.74
N ASN A 406 8.83 17.82 22.64
CA ASN A 406 7.43 17.39 22.60
C ASN A 406 7.26 15.89 22.91
N ASN A 407 8.15 15.05 22.38
CA ASN A 407 8.19 13.62 22.75
C ASN A 407 8.51 13.41 24.24
N HIS A 408 9.39 14.25 24.81
CA HIS A 408 9.67 14.21 26.24
C HIS A 408 8.44 14.57 27.09
N LEU A 409 7.69 15.63 26.73
CA LEU A 409 6.46 16.03 27.44
C LEU A 409 5.40 14.91 27.43
N ASN A 410 5.34 14.13 26.35
CA ASN A 410 4.39 13.04 26.21
C ASN A 410 4.79 11.74 26.92
N SER A 411 6.06 11.60 27.32
CA SER A 411 6.59 10.42 28.01
C SER A 411 5.93 10.16 29.37
N LYS A 412 5.67 8.88 29.69
CA LYS A 412 5.14 8.44 30.99
C LYS A 412 5.99 8.96 32.17
N LYS A 413 7.32 8.96 32.02
CA LYS A 413 8.25 9.45 33.06
C LYS A 413 8.09 10.95 33.35
N HIS A 414 7.86 11.77 32.34
CA HIS A 414 7.63 13.22 32.51
C HIS A 414 6.27 13.50 33.16
N LYS A 415 5.22 12.79 32.74
CA LYS A 415 3.88 12.94 33.31
C LYS A 415 3.84 12.56 34.80
N GLU A 416 4.60 11.55 35.22
CA GLU A 416 4.73 11.17 36.63
C GLU A 416 5.49 12.19 37.47
N THR A 417 6.61 12.74 36.97
CA THR A 417 7.37 13.77 37.68
C THR A 417 6.58 15.08 37.80
N TYR A 418 5.86 15.48 36.76
CA TYR A 418 4.96 16.63 36.78
C TYR A 418 3.84 16.46 37.81
N LYS A 419 3.19 15.28 37.87
CA LYS A 419 2.18 14.97 38.91
C LYS A 419 2.75 15.02 40.34
N LYS A 420 3.99 14.56 40.54
CA LYS A 420 4.67 14.67 41.85
C LYS A 420 4.96 16.13 42.23
N TRP A 421 5.39 16.94 41.27
CA TRP A 421 5.61 18.38 41.47
C TRP A 421 4.28 19.10 41.80
N GLN A 422 3.20 18.81 41.07
CA GLN A 422 1.87 19.39 41.35
C GLN A 422 1.37 19.06 42.77
N LYS A 423 1.60 17.83 43.25
CA LYS A 423 1.22 17.44 44.62
C LYS A 423 2.05 18.17 45.69
N LYS A 424 3.30 18.50 45.40
CA LYS A 424 4.23 19.15 46.34
C LYS A 424 3.99 20.66 46.49
N ASN A 425 3.45 21.31 45.46
CA ASN A 425 3.16 22.75 45.45
C ASN A 425 1.67 23.10 45.66
N LYS A 426 0.81 22.09 45.88
CA LYS A 426 -0.59 22.27 46.29
C LYS A 426 -0.81 22.04 47.80
N SER A 427 0.25 21.79 48.54
CA SER A 427 0.28 21.72 50.01
C SER A 427 1.17 22.82 50.55
#